data_AF-A0A4R8CMJ3-F1
#
_entry.id   AF-A0A4R8CMJ3-F1
#
_cell.length_a   1.000
_cell.length_b   1.000
_cell.length_c   1.000
_cell.angle_alpha   90.00
_cell.angle_beta   90.00
_cell.angle_gamma   90.00
#
_symmetry.space_group_name_H-M   'P 1'
#
loop_
_entity.id
_entity.type
_entity.pdbx_description
1 polymer ?
#
loop_
_entity_poly.entity_id
_entity_poly.type
_entity_poly.pdbx_seq_one_letter_code
_entity_poly.pdbx_strand_id
1 'polypeptide(L)'
;MGSEPGDEVDPSLIDSVETAALREQAVGVLAEQHQIELTEARMLLLVLAEYLGRSPDTVAAEILDSAAARRAAIDDPPQAEDFAPE
;
A
#
# COMPACT_ATOMS: atom_id res chain seq x y z
N MET A 1 -16.48 13.69 -42.61
CA MET A 1 -15.23 13.46 -41.90
C MET A 1 -15.47 13.91 -40.47
N GLY A 2 -15.85 12.97 -39.60
CA GLY A 2 -16.07 13.25 -38.18
C GLY A 2 -14.72 13.14 -37.47
N SER A 3 -14.27 14.22 -36.86
CA SER A 3 -13.13 14.18 -35.95
C SER A 3 -13.57 13.42 -34.71
N GLU A 4 -13.04 12.21 -34.51
CA GLU A 4 -13.07 11.57 -33.21
C GLU A 4 -12.33 12.51 -32.22
N PRO A 5 -12.94 12.91 -31.10
CA PRO A 5 -12.19 13.61 -30.08
C PRO A 5 -11.23 12.60 -29.50
N GLY A 6 -9.94 12.80 -29.76
CA GLY A 6 -8.89 12.08 -29.06
C GLY A 6 -9.12 12.27 -27.58
N ASP A 7 -9.39 11.16 -26.91
CA ASP A 7 -9.44 11.04 -25.46
C ASP A 7 -8.00 11.26 -24.94
N GLU A 8 -7.54 12.52 -24.97
CA GLU A 8 -6.31 12.94 -24.29
C GLU A 8 -6.62 12.90 -22.80
N VAL A 9 -6.54 11.70 -22.24
CA VAL A 9 -6.63 11.49 -20.79
C VAL A 9 -5.49 12.30 -20.18
N ASP A 10 -5.84 13.30 -19.37
CA ASP A 10 -4.87 14.13 -18.68
C ASP A 10 -4.00 13.25 -17.78
N PRO A 11 -2.66 13.20 -17.98
CA PRO A 11 -1.78 12.34 -17.19
C PRO A 11 -1.86 12.65 -15.70
N SER A 12 -2.19 13.87 -15.30
CA SER A 12 -2.39 14.24 -13.89
C SER A 12 -3.59 13.54 -13.25
N LEU A 13 -4.62 13.20 -14.04
CA LEU A 13 -5.76 12.43 -13.56
C LEU A 13 -5.40 10.96 -13.37
N ILE A 14 -4.54 10.40 -14.24
CA ILE A 14 -4.05 9.03 -14.12
C ILE A 14 -3.23 8.88 -12.83
N ASP A 15 -2.28 9.81 -12.59
CA ASP A 15 -1.47 9.83 -11.38
C ASP A 15 -2.34 9.97 -10.11
N SER A 16 -3.41 10.77 -10.17
CA SER A 16 -4.37 10.94 -9.06
C SER A 16 -5.19 9.67 -8.78
N VAL A 17 -5.59 8.93 -9.82
CA VAL A 17 -6.32 7.67 -9.68
C VAL A 17 -5.41 6.56 -9.15
N GLU A 18 -4.18 6.47 -9.64
CA GLU A 18 -3.20 5.49 -9.18
C GLU A 18 -2.83 5.72 -7.71
N THR A 19 -2.54 6.97 -7.34
CA THR A 19 -2.28 7.34 -5.94
C THR A 19 -3.48 7.08 -5.02
N ALA A 20 -4.70 7.33 -5.49
CA ALA A 20 -5.91 6.96 -4.76
C ALA A 20 -6.01 5.43 -4.57
N ALA A 21 -5.77 4.65 -5.62
CA ALA A 21 -5.83 3.19 -5.55
C ALA A 21 -4.77 2.60 -4.59
N LEU A 22 -3.56 3.17 -4.56
CA LEU A 22 -2.52 2.76 -3.61
C LEU A 22 -2.94 3.01 -2.15
N ARG A 23 -3.55 4.16 -1.87
CA ARG A 23 -4.08 4.45 -0.53
C ARG A 23 -5.19 3.48 -0.13
N GLU A 24 -6.12 3.16 -1.03
CA GLU A 24 -7.18 2.18 -0.76
C GLU A 24 -6.61 0.79 -0.44
N GLN A 25 -5.58 0.35 -1.17
CA GLN A 25 -4.91 -0.92 -0.89
C GLN A 25 -4.21 -0.91 0.48
N ALA A 26 -3.49 0.17 0.80
CA ALA A 26 -2.84 0.32 2.11
C ALA A 26 -3.86 0.32 3.26
N VAL A 27 -5.02 0.94 3.06
CA VAL A 27 -6.14 0.91 4.02
C VAL A 27 -6.64 -0.52 4.23
N GLY A 28 -6.82 -1.30 3.16
CA GLY A 28 -7.21 -2.71 3.26
C GLY A 28 -6.20 -3.53 4.07
N VAL A 29 -4.90 -3.34 3.78
CA VAL A 29 -3.82 -3.97 4.53
C VAL A 29 -3.86 -3.61 6.02
N LEU A 30 -4.04 -2.32 6.36
CA LEU A 30 -4.13 -1.88 7.75
C LEU A 30 -5.35 -2.50 8.45
N ALA A 31 -6.51 -2.52 7.78
CA ALA A 31 -7.74 -3.10 8.33
C ALA A 31 -7.54 -4.59 8.66
N GLU A 32 -6.98 -5.36 7.73
CA GLU A 32 -6.72 -6.79 7.92
C GLU A 32 -5.69 -7.05 9.02
N GLN A 33 -4.59 -6.28 9.05
CA GLN A 33 -3.50 -6.50 10.01
C GLN A 33 -3.88 -6.12 11.43
N HIS A 34 -4.64 -5.04 11.60
CA HIS A 34 -5.03 -4.54 12.91
C HIS A 34 -6.41 -5.01 13.36
N GLN A 35 -7.14 -5.74 12.49
CA GLN A 35 -8.52 -6.19 12.75
C GLN A 35 -9.45 -5.04 13.11
N ILE A 36 -9.37 -3.97 12.31
CA ILE A 36 -10.15 -2.73 12.48
C ILE A 36 -11.01 -2.47 11.24
N GLU A 37 -12.01 -1.60 11.39
CA GLU A 37 -12.88 -1.22 10.28
C GLU A 37 -12.14 -0.40 9.23
N LEU A 38 -12.59 -0.47 7.97
CA LEU A 38 -11.97 0.29 6.86
C LEU A 38 -11.94 1.81 7.14
N THR A 39 -12.97 2.34 7.80
CA THR A 39 -13.01 3.76 8.20
C THR A 39 -11.93 4.08 9.23
N GLU A 40 -11.70 3.20 10.19
CA GLU A 40 -10.64 3.37 11.20
C GLU A 40 -9.26 3.24 10.58
N ALA A 41 -9.07 2.30 9.64
CA ALA A 41 -7.83 2.15 8.88
C ALA A 41 -7.52 3.38 8.01
N ARG A 42 -8.53 4.03 7.40
CA ARG A 42 -8.36 5.31 6.71
C ARG A 42 -7.88 6.40 7.65
N MET A 43 -8.50 6.53 8.83
CA MET A 43 -8.06 7.51 9.83
C MET A 43 -6.64 7.20 10.31
N LEU A 44 -6.32 5.93 10.54
CA LEU A 44 -4.99 5.50 10.95
C LEU A 44 -3.93 5.89 9.92
N LEU A 45 -4.18 5.69 8.63
CA LEU A 45 -3.27 6.12 7.56
C LEU A 45 -3.00 7.64 7.62
N LEU A 46 -4.04 8.45 7.82
CA LEU A 46 -3.90 9.91 7.93
C LEU A 46 -3.14 10.32 9.19
N VAL A 47 -3.44 9.70 10.33
CA VAL A 47 -2.74 9.95 11.60
C VAL A 47 -1.27 9.56 11.50
N LEU A 48 -0.94 8.45 10.85
CA LEU A 48 0.45 8.04 10.62
C LEU A 48 1.18 9.04 9.73
N ALA A 49 0.53 9.53 8.66
CA ALA A 49 1.11 10.54 7.78
C ALA A 49 1.40 11.84 8.52
N GLU A 50 0.46 12.33 9.34
CA GLU A 50 0.64 13.52 10.17
C GLU A 50 1.77 13.31 11.20
N TYR A 51 1.74 12.20 11.93
CA TYR A 51 2.74 11.89 12.95
C TYR A 51 4.16 11.80 12.38
N LEU A 52 4.30 11.23 11.18
CA LEU A 52 5.59 11.09 10.48
C LEU A 52 5.99 12.35 9.69
N GLY A 53 5.10 13.34 9.57
CA GLY A 53 5.32 14.53 8.75
C GLY A 53 5.48 14.22 7.25
N ARG A 54 4.77 13.20 6.76
CA ARG A 54 4.84 12.72 5.36
C ARG A 54 3.48 12.81 4.69
N SER A 55 3.45 12.70 3.37
CA SER A 55 2.18 12.57 2.66
C SER A 55 1.55 11.19 2.90
N PRO A 56 0.21 11.09 2.90
CA PRO A 56 -0.49 9.81 2.99
C PRO A 56 -0.08 8.83 1.88
N ASP A 57 0.28 9.33 0.70
CA ASP A 57 0.67 8.51 -0.44
C ASP A 57 2.03 7.82 -0.18
N THR A 58 2.99 8.53 0.41
CA THR A 58 4.29 7.96 0.81
C THR A 58 4.10 6.90 1.89
N VAL A 59 3.26 7.17 2.89
CA VAL A 59 2.98 6.21 3.96
C VAL A 59 2.25 4.97 3.42
N ALA A 60 1.32 5.16 2.47
CA ALA A 60 0.62 4.06 1.82
C ALA A 60 1.59 3.13 1.07
N ALA A 61 2.55 3.69 0.32
CA ALA A 61 3.58 2.90 -0.36
C ALA A 61 4.42 2.08 0.64
N GLU A 62 4.87 2.70 1.74
CA GLU A 62 5.67 2.02 2.79
C GLU A 62 4.89 0.87 3.47
N ILE A 63 3.58 1.05 3.70
CA ILE A 63 2.71 0.00 4.25
C ILE A 63 2.63 -1.18 3.30
N LEU A 64 2.45 -0.93 2.01
CA LEU A 64 2.37 -1.98 0.99
C LEU A 64 3.69 -2.73 0.84
N ASP A 65 4.82 -2.03 0.83
CA ASP A 65 6.16 -2.64 0.80
C ASP A 65 6.40 -3.51 2.04
N SER A 66 6.04 -3.02 3.22
CA SER A 66 6.13 -3.79 4.48
C SER A 66 5.23 -5.03 4.48
N ALA A 67 4.03 -4.93 3.90
CA ALA A 67 3.12 -6.06 3.78
C ALA A 67 3.64 -7.11 2.78
N ALA A 68 4.20 -6.68 1.65
CA ALA A 68 4.83 -7.55 0.67
C ALA A 68 6.04 -8.28 1.27
N ALA A 69 6.90 -7.56 2.01
CA ALA A 69 8.04 -8.15 2.69
C ALA A 69 7.63 -9.21 3.73
N ARG A 70 6.58 -8.94 4.51
CA ARG A 70 6.03 -9.92 5.48
C ARG A 70 5.48 -11.16 4.79
N ARG A 71 4.79 -11.00 3.66
CA ARG A 71 4.27 -12.13 2.88
C ARG A 71 5.41 -12.99 2.32
N ALA A 72 6.45 -12.36 1.78
CA ALA A 72 7.63 -13.08 1.30
C ALA A 72 8.32 -13.89 2.40
N ALA A 73 8.39 -13.37 3.63
CA ALA A 73 8.96 -14.10 4.77
C ALA A 73 8.11 -15.31 5.23
N ILE A 74 6.82 -15.33 4.91
CA ILE A 74 5.92 -16.46 5.20
C ILE A 74 6.04 -17.51 4.10
N ASP A 75 6.12 -17.08 2.84
CA ASP A 75 6.19 -17.96 1.67
C ASP A 75 7.59 -18.62 1.51
N ASP A 76 8.66 -17.98 2.00
CA ASP A 76 10.02 -18.52 2.06
C ASP A 76 10.58 -18.38 3.49
N PRO A 77 10.21 -19.29 4.43
CA PRO A 77 10.74 -19.23 5.78
C PRO A 77 12.26 -19.39 5.72
N PRO A 78 13.05 -18.57 6.45
CA PRO A 78 14.50 -18.71 6.46
C PRO A 78 14.82 -20.16 6.81
N GLN A 79 15.53 -20.85 5.92
CA GLN A 79 15.91 -22.24 6.17
C GLN A 79 16.62 -22.26 7.51
N ALA A 80 16.00 -22.93 8.49
CA ALA A 80 16.62 -23.17 9.77
C ALA A 80 17.92 -23.91 9.47
N GLU A 81 19.05 -23.19 9.52
CA GLU A 81 20.36 -23.80 9.42
C GLU A 81 20.39 -24.90 10.47
N ASP A 82 20.51 -26.12 9.97
CA ASP A 82 20.64 -27.37 10.71
C ASP A 82 21.79 -27.19 11.72
N PHE A 83 21.47 -26.70 12.93
CA PHE A 83 22.36 -26.81 14.08
C PHE A 83 22.32 -28.27 14.53
N ALA A 84 22.91 -29.15 13.72
CA ALA A 84 23.30 -30.48 14.15
C ALA A 84 24.50 -30.31 15.11
N PRO A 85 24.38 -30.66 16.40
CA PRO A 85 25.54 -30.72 17.27
C PRO A 85 26.42 -31.90 16.85
N GLU A 86 27.73 -31.64 16.68
CA GLU A 86 28.77 -32.66 16.49
C GLU A 86 28.86 -33.65 17.66
#